data_AF-A0A397AED6-F1
#
_entry.id   AF-A0A397AED6-F1
#
_cell.length_a   1.000
_cell.length_b   1.000
_cell.length_c   1.000
_cell.angle_alpha   90.00
_cell.angle_beta   90.00
_cell.angle_gamma   90.00
#
_symmetry.space_group_name_H-M   'P 1'
#
loop_
_entity.id
_entity.type
_entity.pdbx_description
1 polymer ?
#
loop_
_entity_poly.entity_id
_entity_poly.type
_entity_poly.pdbx_seq_one_letter_code
_entity_poly.pdbx_strand_id
1 'polypeptide(L)'
;MAWTSHHHSWRVLPSIHIKEEPVARSPAVSMFSSVINASAIQRRLAIERRNLKRKIVPRRHHSTWPDKNSCSPIIVDVKNTKNRESAAAYREKRDRKMKVILAEIHRIQAAHPSVAFDDWIPAKLPKSERHEGESKEDYRRRTNRESAAGSREQQKEKLMHYTQQVIRMREFTSTAPCDDSRRDVQTQ
;
A
#
# COMPACT_ATOMS: atom_id res chain seq x y z
N MET A 1 21.82 -38.74 -11.75
CA MET A 1 21.38 -38.10 -10.49
C MET A 1 20.27 -37.13 -10.82
N ALA A 2 19.02 -37.52 -10.55
CA ALA A 2 17.81 -36.76 -10.91
C ALA A 2 17.38 -35.88 -9.74
N TRP A 3 17.21 -34.58 -9.99
CA TRP A 3 16.73 -33.62 -9.01
C TRP A 3 15.21 -33.49 -9.19
N THR A 4 14.44 -33.94 -8.20
CA THR A 4 12.99 -33.83 -8.20
C THR A 4 12.59 -32.43 -7.72
N SER A 5 12.18 -31.59 -8.68
CA SER A 5 11.65 -30.25 -8.43
C SER A 5 10.27 -30.36 -7.75
N HIS A 6 10.19 -29.97 -6.48
CA HIS A 6 8.93 -29.93 -5.75
C HIS A 6 8.11 -28.71 -6.23
N HIS A 7 7.04 -28.98 -6.96
CA HIS A 7 6.05 -27.97 -7.33
C HIS A 7 5.31 -27.49 -6.08
N HIS A 8 5.58 -26.25 -5.66
CA HIS A 8 4.72 -25.55 -4.70
C HIS A 8 3.35 -25.29 -5.35
N SER A 9 2.37 -26.07 -4.93
CA SER A 9 0.95 -25.89 -5.24
C SER A 9 0.45 -24.63 -4.53
N TRP A 10 0.40 -23.51 -5.27
CA TRP A 10 -0.34 -22.34 -4.85
C TRP A 10 -1.83 -22.69 -4.94
N ARG A 11 -2.47 -22.98 -3.79
CA ARG A 11 -3.93 -23.08 -3.73
C ARG A 11 -4.51 -21.69 -4.01
N VAL A 12 -4.91 -21.47 -5.25
CA VAL A 12 -5.61 -20.28 -5.73
C VAL A 12 -7.01 -20.26 -5.12
N LEU A 13 -7.34 -19.20 -4.38
CA LEU A 13 -8.71 -18.95 -3.90
C LEU A 13 -9.65 -18.70 -5.09
N PRO A 14 -10.92 -19.12 -5.03
CA PRO A 14 -11.86 -18.94 -6.13
C PRO A 14 -12.13 -17.46 -6.40
N SER A 15 -12.04 -17.08 -7.68
CA SER A 15 -12.39 -15.75 -8.20
C SER A 15 -13.89 -15.56 -8.14
N ILE A 16 -14.35 -14.62 -7.33
CA ILE A 16 -15.78 -14.29 -7.22
C ILE A 16 -16.08 -13.21 -8.26
N HIS A 17 -16.76 -13.59 -9.34
CA HIS A 17 -17.32 -12.68 -10.33
C HIS A 17 -18.45 -11.86 -9.69
N ILE A 18 -18.22 -10.57 -9.49
CA ILE A 18 -19.28 -9.61 -9.16
C ILE A 18 -19.87 -9.18 -10.51
N LYS A 19 -21.15 -9.49 -10.75
CA LYS A 19 -21.89 -8.96 -11.90
C LYS A 19 -22.03 -7.44 -11.71
N GLU A 20 -21.31 -6.66 -12.49
CA GLU A 20 -21.55 -5.23 -12.63
C GLU A 20 -22.60 -5.03 -13.74
N GLU A 21 -23.76 -4.48 -13.37
CA GLU A 21 -24.79 -4.01 -14.30
C GLU A 21 -24.30 -2.75 -15.05
N PRO A 22 -24.62 -2.59 -16.35
CA PRO A 22 -24.07 -1.52 -17.17
C PRO A 22 -24.83 -0.21 -16.98
N VAL A 23 -24.27 0.72 -16.22
CA VAL A 23 -24.77 2.11 -16.21
C VAL A 23 -24.28 2.83 -17.46
N ALA A 24 -25.24 3.35 -18.20
CA ALA A 24 -25.17 3.99 -19.51
C ALA A 24 -23.96 4.90 -19.74
N ARG A 25 -23.33 4.71 -20.92
CA ARG A 25 -22.42 5.69 -21.53
C ARG A 25 -23.21 6.93 -21.94
N SER A 26 -22.78 8.10 -21.48
CA SER A 26 -22.98 9.35 -22.21
C SER A 26 -21.63 9.94 -22.61
N PRO A 27 -21.43 10.31 -23.90
CA PRO A 27 -20.25 11.03 -24.35
C PRO A 27 -20.53 12.54 -24.24
N ALA A 28 -19.80 13.23 -23.37
CA ALA A 28 -19.85 14.69 -23.31
C ALA A 28 -18.44 15.27 -23.18
N VAL A 29 -17.95 15.76 -24.33
CA VAL A 29 -17.16 16.97 -24.49
C VAL A 29 -15.89 17.09 -23.61
N SER A 30 -14.78 16.57 -24.13
CA SER A 30 -13.43 16.95 -23.71
C SER A 30 -13.07 18.32 -24.30
N MET A 31 -13.60 19.40 -23.72
CA MET A 31 -13.15 20.77 -23.96
C MET A 31 -13.10 21.49 -22.60
N PHE A 32 -11.89 21.91 -22.20
CA PHE A 32 -11.55 22.72 -21.03
C PHE A 32 -11.70 22.08 -19.63
N SER A 33 -10.56 21.67 -19.06
CA SER A 33 -10.40 21.66 -17.60
C SER A 33 -8.94 21.86 -17.21
N SER A 34 -8.40 23.05 -17.50
CA SER A 34 -7.41 23.67 -16.63
C SER A 34 -8.13 24.30 -15.43
N VAL A 35 -8.87 23.49 -14.66
CA VAL A 35 -9.31 23.89 -13.32
C VAL A 35 -8.09 23.72 -12.44
N ILE A 36 -7.25 24.76 -12.38
CA ILE A 36 -6.16 24.81 -11.41
C ILE A 36 -6.83 24.88 -10.04
N ASN A 37 -6.91 23.73 -9.37
CA ASN A 37 -7.45 23.60 -8.03
C ASN A 37 -6.76 24.64 -7.13
N ALA A 38 -7.51 25.52 -6.47
CA ALA A 38 -6.95 26.56 -5.59
C ALA A 38 -5.97 25.98 -4.55
N SER A 39 -6.19 24.74 -4.12
CA SER A 39 -5.28 23.96 -3.28
C SER A 39 -3.90 23.75 -3.93
N ALA A 40 -3.86 23.46 -5.23
CA ALA A 40 -2.61 23.28 -5.97
C ALA A 40 -1.80 24.59 -6.07
N ILE A 41 -2.46 25.73 -6.26
CA ILE A 41 -1.81 27.06 -6.27
C ILE A 41 -1.24 27.37 -4.89
N GLN A 42 -2.03 27.19 -3.83
CA GLN A 42 -1.55 27.43 -2.47
C GLN A 42 -0.39 26.50 -2.09
N ARG A 43 -0.46 25.24 -2.51
CA ARG A 43 0.63 24.27 -2.32
C ARG A 43 1.90 24.72 -3.05
N ARG A 44 1.79 25.21 -4.29
CA ARG A 44 2.93 25.74 -5.05
C ARG A 44 3.60 26.91 -4.32
N LEU A 45 2.82 27.90 -3.90
CA LEU A 45 3.33 29.07 -3.17
C LEU A 45 3.97 28.69 -1.82
N ALA A 46 3.41 27.71 -1.11
CA ALA A 46 4.00 27.20 0.13
C ALA A 46 5.36 26.51 -0.12
N ILE A 47 5.49 25.75 -1.21
CA ILE A 47 6.76 25.13 -1.62
C ILE A 47 7.78 26.21 -1.96
N GLU A 48 7.39 27.24 -2.72
CA GLU A 48 8.26 28.36 -3.07
C GLU A 48 8.77 29.09 -1.83
N ARG A 49 7.88 29.44 -0.88
CA ARG A 49 8.27 30.03 0.42
C ARG A 49 9.24 29.14 1.21
N ARG A 50 8.99 27.82 1.24
CA ARG A 50 9.86 26.86 1.92
C ARG A 50 11.24 26.79 1.28
N ASN A 51 11.30 26.73 -0.05
CA ASN A 51 12.54 26.63 -0.80
C ASN A 51 13.38 27.90 -0.66
N LEU A 52 12.73 29.07 -0.67
CA LEU A 52 13.35 30.36 -0.37
C LEU A 52 13.96 30.36 1.04
N LYS A 53 13.18 29.97 2.08
CA LYS A 53 13.68 29.87 3.46
C LYS A 53 14.87 28.92 3.61
N ARG A 54 14.89 27.84 2.83
CA ARG A 54 15.95 26.82 2.86
C ARG A 54 17.13 27.13 1.93
N LYS A 55 17.13 28.28 1.24
CA LYS A 55 18.12 28.64 0.22
C LYS A 55 18.28 27.54 -0.84
N ILE A 56 17.20 26.80 -1.13
CA ILE A 56 17.13 25.85 -2.24
C ILE A 56 16.87 26.72 -3.46
N VAL A 57 17.96 27.21 -4.05
CA VAL A 57 18.00 28.26 -5.08
C VAL A 57 16.98 27.96 -6.19
N PRO A 58 16.05 28.88 -6.52
CA PRO A 58 15.52 28.95 -7.86
C PRO A 58 16.65 29.52 -8.71
N ARG A 59 17.52 28.66 -9.27
CA ARG A 59 18.37 29.10 -10.37
C ARG A 59 17.39 29.44 -11.49
N ARG A 60 17.05 30.72 -11.63
CA ARG A 60 16.71 31.24 -12.95
C ARG A 60 17.95 30.94 -13.78
N HIS A 61 17.92 29.84 -14.53
CA HIS A 61 18.90 29.57 -15.55
C HIS A 61 18.75 30.66 -16.61
N HIS A 62 19.40 31.79 -16.38
CA HIS A 62 19.99 32.56 -17.46
C HIS A 62 21.19 31.75 -17.94
N SER A 63 20.93 30.66 -18.67
CA SER A 63 21.93 29.98 -19.47
C SER A 63 21.38 29.89 -20.87
N THR A 64 21.90 30.78 -21.72
CA THR A 64 21.82 30.82 -23.18
C THR A 64 22.48 29.59 -23.80
N TRP A 65 22.00 28.39 -23.48
CA TRP A 65 22.33 27.13 -24.16
C TRP A 65 21.11 26.22 -24.09
N PRO A 66 20.59 25.71 -25.23
CA PRO A 66 19.45 24.80 -25.21
C PRO A 66 19.95 23.43 -24.73
N ASP A 67 19.87 23.19 -23.42
CA ASP A 67 20.06 21.86 -22.85
C ASP A 67 18.95 20.95 -23.37
N LYS A 68 19.29 20.06 -24.31
CA LYS A 68 18.39 19.07 -24.94
C LYS A 68 17.75 18.07 -23.96
N ASN A 69 18.02 18.20 -22.66
CA ASN A 69 17.53 17.32 -21.60
C ASN A 69 16.54 17.99 -20.64
N SER A 70 16.08 19.21 -20.90
CA SER A 70 14.98 19.79 -20.14
C SER A 70 13.67 19.08 -20.51
N CYS A 71 13.35 17.98 -19.81
CA CYS A 71 12.07 17.30 -19.91
C CYS A 71 10.96 18.34 -19.74
N SER A 72 10.11 18.50 -20.76
CA SER A 72 9.14 19.58 -20.79
C SER A 72 8.21 19.49 -19.57
N PRO A 73 7.83 20.62 -18.95
CA PRO A 73 6.99 20.63 -17.74
C PRO A 73 5.71 19.79 -17.88
N ILE A 74 5.14 19.78 -19.09
CA ILE A 74 3.95 19.02 -19.46
C ILE A 74 4.15 17.50 -19.26
N ILE A 75 5.30 16.95 -19.63
CA ILE A 75 5.58 15.51 -19.51
C ILE A 75 5.72 15.09 -18.03
N VAL A 76 6.32 15.96 -17.22
CA VAL A 76 6.47 15.73 -15.76
C VAL A 76 5.11 15.70 -15.07
N ASP A 77 4.20 16.61 -15.44
CA ASP A 77 2.85 16.69 -14.87
C ASP A 77 1.99 15.46 -15.22
N VAL A 78 2.09 14.95 -16.45
CA VAL A 78 1.42 13.70 -16.87
C VAL A 78 1.94 12.51 -16.07
N LYS A 79 3.27 12.38 -15.90
CA LYS A 79 3.88 11.26 -15.14
C LYS A 79 3.48 11.31 -13.66
N ASN A 80 3.47 12.50 -13.06
CA ASN A 80 3.06 12.69 -11.67
C ASN A 80 1.59 12.34 -11.45
N THR A 81 0.73 12.72 -12.39
CA THR A 81 -0.70 12.40 -12.35
C THR A 81 -0.94 10.89 -12.42
N LYS A 82 -0.32 10.20 -13.39
CA LYS A 82 -0.41 8.73 -13.50
C LYS A 82 0.12 8.01 -12.26
N ASN A 83 1.23 8.48 -11.68
CA ASN A 83 1.78 7.90 -10.44
C ASN A 83 0.83 8.11 -9.26
N ARG A 84 0.19 9.29 -9.18
CA ARG A 84 -0.81 9.56 -8.14
C ARG A 84 -2.01 8.62 -8.25
N GLU A 85 -2.55 8.46 -9.45
CA GLU A 85 -3.70 7.58 -9.72
C GLU A 85 -3.35 6.11 -9.43
N SER A 86 -2.22 5.62 -9.94
CA SER A 86 -1.79 4.23 -9.71
C SER A 86 -1.48 3.96 -8.24
N ALA A 87 -0.86 4.91 -7.53
CA ALA A 87 -0.64 4.80 -6.09
C ALA A 87 -1.94 4.80 -5.29
N ALA A 88 -2.95 5.57 -5.71
CA ALA A 88 -4.26 5.59 -5.06
C ALA A 88 -4.98 4.23 -5.24
N ALA A 89 -5.04 3.72 -6.47
CA ALA A 89 -5.62 2.41 -6.77
C ALA A 89 -4.92 1.27 -6.01
N TYR A 90 -3.58 1.31 -5.90
CA TYR A 90 -2.82 0.34 -5.12
C TYR A 90 -3.21 0.36 -3.64
N ARG A 91 -3.28 1.55 -3.03
CA ARG A 91 -3.67 1.71 -1.61
C ARG A 91 -5.09 1.20 -1.39
N GLU A 92 -6.02 1.54 -2.27
CA GLU A 92 -7.40 1.09 -2.16
C GLU A 92 -7.51 -0.44 -2.23
N LYS A 93 -6.86 -1.09 -3.20
CA LYS A 93 -6.86 -2.55 -3.33
C LYS A 93 -6.29 -3.23 -2.08
N ARG A 94 -5.18 -2.71 -1.56
CA ARG A 94 -4.54 -3.22 -0.35
C ARG A 94 -5.47 -3.05 0.86
N ASP A 95 -6.05 -1.87 1.05
CA ASP A 95 -6.91 -1.57 2.20
C ASP A 95 -8.19 -2.39 2.17
N ARG A 96 -8.76 -2.63 0.98
CA ARG A 96 -9.90 -3.54 0.79
C ARG A 96 -9.55 -4.97 1.24
N LYS A 97 -8.40 -5.50 0.81
CA LYS A 97 -7.94 -6.84 1.24
C LYS A 97 -7.73 -6.90 2.75
N MET A 98 -7.11 -5.87 3.33
CA MET A 98 -6.88 -5.78 4.77
C MET A 98 -8.18 -5.76 5.57
N LYS A 99 -9.18 -4.98 5.13
CA LYS A 99 -10.51 -4.93 5.76
C LYS A 99 -11.18 -6.31 5.81
N VAL A 100 -11.13 -7.07 4.71
CA VAL A 100 -11.71 -8.42 4.66
C VAL A 100 -11.02 -9.36 5.64
N ILE A 101 -9.70 -9.34 5.70
CA ILE A 101 -8.91 -10.21 6.60
C ILE A 101 -9.21 -9.88 8.07
N LEU A 102 -9.22 -8.60 8.44
CA LEU A 102 -9.50 -8.19 9.82
C LEU A 102 -10.94 -8.51 10.23
N ALA A 103 -11.91 -8.31 9.33
CA ALA A 103 -13.30 -8.68 9.58
C ALA A 103 -13.45 -10.19 9.85
N GLU A 104 -12.72 -11.02 9.10
CA GLU A 104 -12.71 -12.47 9.31
C GLU A 104 -12.07 -12.87 10.65
N ILE A 105 -10.95 -12.24 11.03
CA ILE A 105 -10.32 -12.45 12.36
C ILE A 105 -11.34 -12.16 13.45
N HIS A 106 -11.97 -10.98 13.41
CA HIS A 106 -12.97 -10.58 14.42
C HIS A 106 -14.16 -11.53 14.46
N ARG A 107 -14.62 -12.02 13.29
CA ARG A 107 -15.71 -13.01 13.22
C ARG A 107 -15.33 -14.32 13.91
N ILE A 108 -14.11 -14.83 13.68
CA ILE A 108 -13.65 -16.06 14.32
C ILE A 108 -13.45 -15.85 15.82
N GLN A 109 -12.87 -14.73 16.25
CA GLN A 109 -12.73 -14.41 17.69
C GLN A 109 -14.08 -14.30 18.41
N ALA A 110 -15.10 -13.72 17.76
CA ALA A 110 -16.43 -13.62 18.34
C ALA A 110 -17.11 -15.00 18.48
N ALA A 111 -16.91 -15.90 17.51
CA ALA A 111 -17.46 -17.25 17.56
C ALA A 111 -16.67 -18.20 18.48
N HIS A 112 -15.36 -18.00 18.58
CA HIS A 112 -14.45 -18.84 19.35
C HIS A 112 -13.47 -17.96 20.17
N PRO A 113 -13.91 -17.41 21.32
CA PRO A 113 -13.08 -16.51 22.13
C PRO A 113 -11.79 -17.14 22.67
N SER A 114 -11.72 -18.47 22.74
CA SER A 114 -10.53 -19.22 23.15
C SER A 114 -9.44 -19.28 22.08
N VAL A 115 -9.74 -18.94 20.83
CA VAL A 115 -8.75 -18.92 19.75
C VAL A 115 -7.88 -17.68 19.89
N ALA A 116 -6.60 -17.89 20.21
CA ALA A 116 -5.63 -16.82 20.33
C ALA A 116 -5.36 -16.13 18.98
N PHE A 117 -5.23 -14.80 19.03
CA PHE A 117 -4.84 -13.97 17.91
C PHE A 117 -3.65 -13.09 18.31
N ASP A 118 -2.54 -13.26 17.61
CA ASP A 118 -1.36 -12.41 17.80
C ASP A 118 -1.43 -11.24 16.82
N ASP A 119 -1.53 -10.02 17.35
CA ASP A 119 -1.51 -8.81 16.53
C ASP A 119 -0.10 -8.53 15.95
N TRP A 120 -0.05 -7.82 14.84
CA TRP A 120 1.20 -7.50 14.16
C TRP A 120 1.90 -6.31 14.81
N ILE A 121 3.17 -6.51 15.19
CA ILE A 121 4.02 -5.47 15.77
C ILE A 121 5.01 -4.97 14.70
N PRO A 122 5.00 -3.67 14.33
CA PRO A 122 5.93 -3.12 13.37
C PRO A 122 7.39 -3.19 13.84
N ALA A 123 8.28 -3.69 12.98
CA ALA A 123 9.72 -3.59 13.22
C ALA A 123 10.19 -2.12 13.12
N LYS A 124 11.10 -1.71 14.00
CA LYS A 124 11.74 -0.39 13.91
C LYS A 124 12.78 -0.42 12.79
N LEU A 125 12.64 0.44 11.78
CA LEU A 125 13.66 0.58 10.75
C LEU A 125 14.87 1.36 11.30
N PRO A 126 16.10 0.83 11.20
CA PRO A 126 17.29 1.59 11.53
C PRO A 126 17.44 2.78 10.58
N LYS A 127 17.90 3.91 11.12
CA LYS A 127 18.17 5.10 10.31
C LYS A 127 19.48 4.92 9.56
N SER A 128 19.47 5.20 8.27
CA SER A 128 20.68 5.16 7.45
C SER A 128 21.61 6.30 7.82
N GLU A 129 22.88 5.96 8.03
CA GLU A 129 23.94 6.94 8.25
C GLU A 129 24.33 7.63 6.94
N ARG A 130 24.87 8.85 7.06
CA ARG A 130 25.38 9.60 5.91
C ARG A 130 26.76 9.08 5.56
N HIS A 131 26.98 8.76 4.29
CA HIS A 131 28.29 8.28 3.84
C HIS A 131 29.30 9.43 3.79
N GLU A 132 30.57 9.09 3.96
CA GLU A 132 31.66 10.05 3.82
C GLU A 132 31.70 10.61 2.39
N GLY A 133 31.83 11.93 2.25
CA GLY A 133 31.77 12.61 0.95
C GLY A 133 30.37 12.74 0.31
N GLU A 134 29.32 12.12 0.86
CA GLU A 134 27.97 12.21 0.29
C GLU A 134 27.39 13.62 0.46
N SER A 135 26.84 14.20 -0.61
CA SER A 135 26.18 15.50 -0.54
C SER A 135 24.92 15.41 0.36
N LYS A 136 24.55 16.53 1.00
CA LYS A 136 23.33 16.57 1.84
C LYS A 136 22.06 16.21 1.05
N GLU A 137 22.03 16.55 -0.24
CA GLU A 137 20.91 16.28 -1.13
C GLU A 137 20.82 14.80 -1.51
N ASP A 138 21.95 14.16 -1.79
CA ASP A 138 21.98 12.75 -2.16
C ASP A 138 21.67 11.85 -0.98
N TYR A 139 22.20 12.19 0.22
CA TYR A 139 21.80 11.55 1.47
C TYR A 139 20.28 11.59 1.64
N ARG A 140 19.66 12.78 1.48
CA ARG A 140 18.21 12.94 1.61
C ARG A 140 17.43 12.07 0.62
N ARG A 141 17.88 12.01 -0.65
CA ARG A 141 17.22 11.20 -1.70
C ARG A 141 17.34 9.71 -1.41
N ARG A 142 18.51 9.24 -0.99
CA ARG A 142 18.78 7.85 -0.63
C ARG A 142 17.95 7.42 0.58
N THR A 143 18.01 8.15 1.69
CA THR A 143 17.24 7.83 2.89
C THR A 143 15.73 7.83 2.64
N ASN A 144 15.21 8.75 1.82
CA ASN A 144 13.78 8.75 1.46
C ASN A 144 13.38 7.49 0.69
N ARG A 145 14.21 7.08 -0.27
CA ARG A 145 14.00 5.86 -1.07
C ARG A 145 14.07 4.60 -0.21
N GLU A 146 15.06 4.50 0.68
CA GLU A 146 15.19 3.38 1.63
C GLU A 146 14.00 3.33 2.59
N SER A 147 13.59 4.48 3.14
CA SER A 147 12.41 4.57 4.02
C SER A 147 11.12 4.16 3.29
N ALA A 148 10.96 4.58 2.03
CA ALA A 148 9.81 4.20 1.22
C ALA A 148 9.80 2.71 0.87
N ALA A 149 10.97 2.11 0.60
CA ALA A 149 11.11 0.68 0.38
C ALA A 149 10.78 -0.12 1.64
N GLY A 150 11.36 0.24 2.79
CA GLY A 150 11.08 -0.41 4.07
C GLY A 150 9.61 -0.29 4.48
N SER A 151 8.98 0.86 4.25
CA SER A 151 7.55 1.02 4.51
C SER A 151 6.68 0.08 3.67
N ARG A 152 7.06 -0.18 2.41
CA ARG A 152 6.35 -1.14 1.55
C ARG A 152 6.57 -2.57 2.00
N GLU A 153 7.77 -2.92 2.42
CA GLU A 153 8.07 -4.27 2.93
C GLU A 153 7.27 -4.54 4.21
N GLN A 154 7.25 -3.60 5.17
CA GLN A 154 6.42 -3.73 6.37
C GLN A 154 4.93 -3.89 6.08
N GLN A 155 4.41 -3.19 5.07
CA GLN A 155 3.01 -3.36 4.66
C GLN A 155 2.72 -4.76 4.10
N LYS A 156 3.68 -5.32 3.35
CA LYS A 156 3.61 -6.68 2.80
C LYS A 156 3.70 -7.71 3.92
N GLU A 157 4.66 -7.56 4.84
CA GLU A 157 4.80 -8.40 6.03
C GLU A 157 3.54 -8.40 6.89
N LYS A 158 2.98 -7.21 7.19
CA LYS A 158 1.72 -7.07 7.93
C LYS A 158 0.58 -7.84 7.28
N LEU A 159 0.44 -7.72 5.95
CA LEU A 159 -0.60 -8.43 5.21
C LEU A 159 -0.39 -9.96 5.25
N MET A 160 0.86 -10.41 5.10
CA MET A 160 1.21 -11.82 5.18
C MET A 160 0.93 -12.39 6.57
N HIS A 161 1.32 -11.68 7.63
CA HIS A 161 1.07 -12.06 9.02
C HIS A 161 -0.42 -12.31 9.27
N TYR A 162 -1.28 -11.33 8.97
CA TYR A 162 -2.71 -11.53 9.21
C TYR A 162 -3.34 -12.59 8.31
N THR A 163 -2.85 -12.77 7.09
CA THR A 163 -3.31 -13.87 6.22
C THR A 163 -2.99 -15.23 6.85
N GLN A 164 -1.78 -15.38 7.40
CA GLN A 164 -1.37 -16.60 8.11
C GLN A 164 -2.18 -16.82 9.39
N GLN A 165 -2.46 -15.75 10.15
CA GLN A 165 -3.30 -15.84 11.34
C GLN A 165 -4.71 -16.33 10.99
N VAL A 166 -5.34 -15.81 9.94
CA VAL A 166 -6.66 -16.31 9.50
C VAL A 166 -6.62 -17.79 9.14
N ILE A 167 -5.58 -18.25 8.43
CA ILE A 167 -5.43 -19.67 8.08
C ILE A 167 -5.31 -20.52 9.34
N ARG A 168 -4.40 -20.15 10.25
CA ARG A 168 -4.20 -20.82 11.53
C ARG A 168 -5.50 -20.91 12.33
N MET A 169 -6.21 -19.79 12.47
CA MET A 169 -7.47 -19.72 13.20
C MET A 169 -8.53 -20.64 12.58
N ARG A 170 -8.64 -20.67 11.24
CA ARG A 170 -9.58 -21.56 10.52
C ARG A 170 -9.27 -23.03 10.74
N GLU A 171 -7.99 -23.40 10.70
CA GLU A 171 -7.54 -24.76 10.98
C GLU A 171 -7.93 -25.18 12.40
N PHE A 172 -7.64 -24.35 13.41
CA PHE A 172 -8.04 -24.60 14.80
C PHE A 172 -9.56 -24.81 14.95
N THR A 173 -10.37 -23.96 14.31
CA THR A 173 -11.84 -24.10 14.38
C THR A 173 -12.37 -25.34 13.66
N SER A 174 -11.62 -25.87 12.67
CA SER A 174 -12.00 -27.06 11.91
C SER A 174 -11.57 -28.36 12.61
N THR A 175 -10.50 -28.31 13.40
CA THR A 175 -9.98 -29.47 14.17
C THR A 175 -10.50 -29.53 15.59
N ALA A 176 -11.08 -28.46 16.12
CA ALA A 176 -11.70 -28.47 17.44
C ALA A 176 -12.90 -29.42 17.41
N PRO A 177 -12.91 -30.53 18.18
CA PRO A 177 -14.12 -31.32 18.35
C PRO A 177 -15.19 -30.40 18.93
N CYS A 178 -16.38 -30.42 18.34
CA CYS A 178 -17.57 -29.87 18.99
C CYS A 178 -17.63 -30.49 20.38
N ASP A 179 -17.51 -29.66 21.41
CA ASP A 179 -17.69 -30.07 22.79
C ASP A 179 -19.18 -30.46 22.95
N ASP A 180 -19.50 -31.72 22.67
CA ASP A 180 -20.83 -32.34 22.84
C ASP A 180 -21.07 -32.65 24.33
N SER A 181 -20.74 -31.71 25.21
CA SER A 181 -21.01 -31.79 26.64
C SER A 181 -22.42 -31.27 26.97
N ARG A 182 -23.41 -31.75 26.21
CA ARG A 182 -24.86 -31.64 26.50
C ARG A 182 -25.61 -32.95 26.22
N ARG A 183 -25.11 -34.05 26.75
CA ARG A 183 -25.87 -35.25 27.14
C ARG A 183 -25.23 -35.66 28.47
N ASP A 184 -25.87 -35.53 29.63
CA ASP A 184 -27.12 -36.14 30.01
C ASP A 184 -27.86 -35.26 31.05
N VAL A 185 -29.08 -34.81 30.73
CA VAL A 185 -30.06 -34.52 31.78
C VAL A 185 -30.78 -35.85 32.02
N GLN A 186 -30.39 -36.51 33.11
CA GLN A 186 -31.01 -37.73 33.61
C GLN A 186 -32.51 -37.52 33.82
N THR A 187 -33.28 -38.41 33.22
CA THR A 187 -34.65 -38.77 33.55
C THR A 187 -34.81 -39.02 35.04
N GLN A 188 -35.75 -38.34 35.69
CA GLN A 188 -36.82 -38.91 36.54
C GLN A 188 -38.04 -37.98 36.53
#